data_AF-A0A8J5WGL1-F1
#
_entry.id   AF-A0A8J5WGL1-F1
#
_cell.length_a   1.000
_cell.length_b   1.000
_cell.length_c   1.000
_cell.angle_alpha   90.00
_cell.angle_beta   90.00
_cell.angle_gamma   90.00
#
_symmetry.space_group_name_H-M   'P 1'
#
loop_
_entity.id
_entity.type
_entity.pdbx_description
1 polymer ?
#
loop_
_entity_poly.entity_id
_entity_poly.type
_entity_poly.pdbx_seq_one_letter_code
_entity_poly.pdbx_strand_id
1 'polypeptide(L)'
;MYLTILYCTIGVLKKTFEPAMNGSRDVNSGNYLDVGANMKVLSCCQKEMTVEYISGLDGKEGIAKAANLLRSTYFNGDKDACGNDEIVFTEADMSSALKAIGCGGPEPDLLLLYGPARCHLGFPAWRLRYTEIMHMGPLDSMKYGAIVKAFYNFSKKYQNFGK
;
A
#
# COMPACT_ATOMS: atom_id res chain seq x y z
N MET A 1 -10.88 -2.35 11.75
CA MET A 1 -10.76 -2.46 10.30
C MET A 1 -9.40 -3.04 10.02
N TYR A 2 -9.31 -4.14 9.27
CA TYR A 2 -8.02 -4.73 8.86
C TYR A 2 -7.80 -4.36 7.40
N LEU A 3 -6.64 -3.80 7.07
CA LEU A 3 -6.26 -3.50 5.69
C LEU A 3 -5.27 -4.54 5.20
N THR A 4 -5.48 -5.04 3.99
CA THR A 4 -4.48 -5.85 3.26
C THR A 4 -4.08 -5.13 1.99
N ILE A 5 -2.76 -4.99 1.81
CA ILE A 5 -2.18 -4.30 0.66
C ILE A 5 -1.60 -5.37 -0.25
N LEU A 6 -2.05 -5.40 -1.50
CA LEU A 6 -1.50 -6.26 -2.53
C LEU A 6 -0.63 -5.43 -3.48
N TYR A 7 0.65 -5.76 -3.52
CA TYR A 7 1.65 -5.03 -4.29
C TYR A 7 2.24 -5.90 -5.41
N CYS A 8 2.32 -5.32 -6.60
CA CYS A 8 3.09 -5.87 -7.70
C CYS A 8 3.79 -4.73 -8.44
N THR A 9 5.11 -4.78 -8.57
CA THR A 9 5.91 -3.71 -9.19
C THR A 9 5.41 -3.34 -10.59
N ILE A 10 5.03 -4.33 -11.39
CA ILE A 10 4.55 -4.16 -12.78
C ILE A 10 3.08 -3.67 -12.82
N GLY A 11 2.38 -3.70 -11.69
CA GLY A 11 1.01 -3.21 -11.57
C GLY A 11 -0.05 -4.17 -12.14
N VAL A 12 0.28 -5.45 -12.34
CA VAL A 12 -0.68 -6.46 -12.86
C VAL A 12 -1.92 -6.53 -11.97
N LEU A 13 -1.74 -6.58 -10.64
CA LEU A 13 -2.85 -6.63 -9.69
C LEU A 13 -3.76 -5.41 -9.81
N LYS A 14 -3.17 -4.22 -9.85
CA LYS A 14 -3.90 -2.96 -9.99
C LYS A 14 -4.73 -2.95 -11.28
N LYS A 15 -4.12 -3.30 -12.43
CA LYS A 15 -4.81 -3.39 -13.73
C LYS A 15 -5.93 -4.44 -13.78
N THR A 16 -5.73 -5.60 -13.15
CA THR A 16 -6.71 -6.70 -13.19
C THR A 16 -7.94 -6.40 -12.32
N PHE A 17 -7.76 -5.71 -11.18
CA PHE A 17 -8.83 -5.50 -10.21
C PHE A 17 -9.43 -4.07 -10.24
N GLU A 18 -8.78 -3.08 -10.86
CA GLU A 18 -9.35 -1.74 -11.09
C GLU A 18 -10.66 -1.74 -11.92
N PRO A 19 -10.82 -2.53 -13.01
CA PRO A 19 -12.06 -2.54 -13.79
C PRO A 19 -13.27 -3.08 -13.02
N ALA A 20 -13.05 -3.96 -12.05
CA ALA A 20 -14.11 -4.59 -11.26
C ALA A 20 -14.73 -3.64 -10.21
N MET A 21 -14.07 -2.54 -9.86
CA MET A 21 -14.61 -1.54 -8.93
C MET A 21 -15.38 -0.39 -9.62
N ASN A 22 -15.09 -0.13 -10.90
CA ASN A 22 -15.73 0.95 -11.67
C ASN A 22 -16.96 0.48 -12.49
N GLY A 23 -17.18 -0.83 -12.59
CA GLY A 23 -18.29 -1.44 -13.33
C GLY A 23 -19.28 -2.17 -12.41
N SER A 24 -20.12 -1.43 -11.69
CA SER A 24 -21.37 -1.97 -11.14
C SER A 24 -22.56 -1.17 -11.67
N ARG A 25 -22.83 -1.35 -12.97
CA ARG A 25 -24.17 -1.35 -13.58
C ARG A 25 -24.11 -2.31 -14.78
N ASP A 26 -25.00 -3.30 -14.76
CA ASP A 26 -25.32 -4.30 -15.78
C ASP A 26 -24.48 -5.58 -15.95
N VAL A 27 -25.05 -6.65 -15.37
CA VAL A 27 -25.49 -7.92 -16.00
C VAL A 27 -24.61 -8.55 -17.09
N ASN A 28 -23.93 -9.63 -16.66
CA ASN A 28 -23.71 -10.91 -17.35
C ASN A 28 -22.83 -10.97 -18.62
N SER A 29 -21.57 -11.37 -18.44
CA SER A 29 -20.85 -12.35 -19.29
C SER A 29 -19.62 -12.82 -18.49
N GLY A 30 -19.52 -14.09 -18.11
CA GLY A 30 -18.91 -15.11 -18.95
C GLY A 30 -17.42 -15.28 -18.61
N ASN A 31 -17.12 -16.21 -17.69
CA ASN A 31 -15.79 -16.78 -17.40
C ASN A 31 -14.72 -15.82 -16.83
N TYR A 32 -14.89 -15.39 -15.58
CA TYR A 32 -13.76 -15.01 -14.72
C TYR A 32 -13.70 -15.98 -13.55
N LEU A 33 -12.49 -16.46 -13.24
CA LEU A 33 -12.20 -17.37 -12.12
C LEU A 33 -13.03 -16.97 -10.89
N ASP A 34 -13.84 -17.91 -10.44
CA ASP A 34 -14.73 -17.81 -9.28
C ASP A 34 -13.90 -17.70 -7.99
N VAL A 35 -13.33 -16.52 -7.77
CA VAL A 35 -12.82 -16.10 -6.46
C VAL A 35 -13.99 -15.70 -5.54
N GLY A 36 -15.20 -15.54 -6.10
CA GLY A 36 -16.42 -15.16 -5.40
C GLY A 36 -17.03 -16.25 -4.52
N ALA A 37 -16.95 -17.53 -4.90
CA ALA A 37 -17.56 -18.61 -4.13
C ALA A 37 -16.91 -18.86 -2.77
N ASN A 38 -15.62 -18.57 -2.61
CA ASN A 38 -14.94 -18.72 -1.31
C ASN A 38 -15.20 -17.56 -0.34
N MET A 39 -15.75 -16.44 -0.81
CA MET A 39 -16.00 -15.27 0.04
C MET A 39 -17.30 -15.41 0.87
N LYS A 40 -18.21 -16.30 0.45
CA LYS A 40 -19.48 -16.57 1.15
C LYS A 40 -19.33 -17.35 2.47
N VAL A 41 -18.17 -17.95 2.74
CA VAL A 41 -17.96 -18.80 3.94
C VAL A 41 -17.41 -18.01 5.14
N LEU A 42 -17.05 -16.73 4.98
CA LEU A 42 -16.41 -15.92 6.04
C LEU A 42 -17.38 -15.04 6.86
N SER A 43 -18.71 -15.24 6.76
CA SER A 43 -19.70 -14.32 7.37
C SER A 43 -19.91 -14.48 8.89
N CYS A 44 -19.05 -15.21 9.60
CA CYS A 44 -19.08 -15.22 11.05
C CYS A 44 -17.89 -14.38 11.54
N CYS A 45 -18.16 -13.16 12.01
CA CYS A 45 -17.21 -12.17 12.56
C CYS A 45 -16.54 -11.20 11.55
N GLN A 46 -17.26 -10.68 10.55
CA GLN A 46 -16.71 -9.67 9.64
C GLN A 46 -16.59 -8.28 10.31
N LYS A 47 -15.46 -8.05 10.99
CA LYS A 47 -14.83 -6.72 10.92
C LYS A 47 -14.48 -6.52 9.45
N GLU A 48 -15.05 -5.50 8.82
CA GLU A 48 -14.84 -5.18 7.41
C GLU A 48 -13.34 -5.16 7.09
N MET A 49 -12.93 -6.00 6.14
CA MET A 49 -11.54 -6.13 5.67
C MET A 49 -11.45 -5.41 4.34
N THR A 50 -10.59 -4.40 4.28
CA THR A 50 -10.38 -3.60 3.07
C THR A 50 -9.14 -4.13 2.35
N VAL A 51 -9.20 -4.20 1.03
CA VAL A 51 -8.07 -4.58 0.18
C VAL A 51 -7.67 -3.38 -0.67
N GLU A 52 -6.39 -3.01 -0.61
CA GLU A 52 -5.79 -1.95 -1.42
C GLU A 52 -4.83 -2.56 -2.44
N TYR A 53 -4.89 -2.11 -3.69
CA TYR A 53 -4.01 -2.54 -4.77
C TYR A 53 -3.03 -1.44 -5.12
N ILE A 54 -1.73 -1.74 -5.03
CA ILE A 54 -0.66 -0.78 -5.32
C ILE A 54 0.38 -1.36 -6.27
N SER A 55 1.16 -0.47 -6.86
CA SER A 55 2.13 -0.73 -7.92
C SER A 55 3.43 0.04 -7.68
N GLY A 56 4.44 -0.18 -8.53
CA GLY A 56 5.70 0.59 -8.47
C GLY A 56 5.51 2.10 -8.66
N LEU A 57 4.45 2.53 -9.34
CA LEU A 57 4.12 3.95 -9.55
C LEU A 57 3.74 4.65 -8.24
N ASP A 58 3.21 3.90 -7.27
CA ASP A 58 2.81 4.42 -5.96
C ASP A 58 4.03 4.62 -5.03
N GLY A 59 5.23 4.22 -5.47
CA GLY A 59 6.49 4.36 -4.74
C GLY A 59 7.25 5.64 -5.07
N LYS A 60 8.43 5.51 -5.69
CA LYS A 60 9.32 6.67 -5.98
C LYS A 60 8.65 7.73 -6.86
N GLU A 61 7.85 7.30 -7.83
CA GLU A 61 7.14 8.23 -8.70
C GLU A 61 6.04 8.99 -7.93
N GLY A 62 5.31 8.32 -7.03
CA GLY A 62 4.39 8.97 -6.10
C GLY A 62 5.08 10.05 -5.26
N ILE A 63 6.26 9.74 -4.70
CA ILE A 63 7.06 10.72 -3.95
C ILE A 63 7.43 11.93 -4.83
N ALA A 64 7.90 11.71 -6.06
CA ALA A 64 8.24 12.80 -6.97
C ALA A 64 7.01 13.68 -7.31
N LYS A 65 5.84 13.06 -7.55
CA LYS A 65 4.59 13.78 -7.80
C LYS A 65 4.15 14.62 -6.60
N ALA A 66 4.24 14.07 -5.39
CA ALA A 66 3.86 14.78 -4.17
C ALA A 66 4.85 15.92 -3.85
N ALA A 67 6.15 15.75 -4.11
CA ALA A 67 7.13 16.82 -3.99
C ALA A 67 6.86 17.96 -4.98
N ASN A 68 6.51 17.64 -6.23
CA ASN A 68 6.10 18.64 -7.23
C ASN A 68 4.81 19.36 -6.81
N LEU A 69 3.85 18.65 -6.21
CA LEU A 69 2.64 19.24 -5.64
C LEU A 69 3.00 20.26 -4.56
N LEU A 70 3.80 19.89 -3.55
CA LEU A 70 4.25 20.78 -2.47
C LEU A 70 4.95 22.04 -3.00
N ARG A 71 5.85 21.84 -3.97
CA ARG A 71 6.55 22.93 -4.64
C ARG A 71 5.55 23.88 -5.32
N SER A 72 4.61 23.35 -6.10
CA SER A 72 3.65 24.17 -6.82
C SER A 72 2.68 24.92 -5.91
N THR A 73 2.21 24.31 -4.82
CA THR A 73 1.34 24.96 -3.85
C THR A 73 2.03 26.11 -3.14
N TYR A 74 3.34 25.97 -2.87
CA TYR A 74 4.15 27.04 -2.31
C TYR A 74 4.26 28.24 -3.26
N PHE A 75 4.73 28.04 -4.51
CA PHE A 75 4.90 29.13 -5.47
C PHE A 75 3.59 29.80 -5.92
N ASN A 76 2.46 29.12 -5.84
CA ASN A 76 1.16 29.68 -6.20
C ASN A 76 0.48 30.41 -5.03
N GLY A 77 0.81 30.05 -3.78
CA GLY A 77 0.25 30.66 -2.57
C GLY A 77 0.92 31.96 -2.16
N ASP A 78 2.09 32.27 -2.71
CA ASP A 78 2.97 33.32 -2.20
C ASP A 78 3.41 34.33 -3.27
N LYS A 79 2.48 35.20 -3.67
CA LYS A 79 2.83 36.42 -4.42
C LYS A 79 3.14 37.62 -3.53
N ASP A 80 2.96 37.51 -2.20
CA ASP A 80 2.99 38.66 -1.29
C ASP A 80 3.91 38.52 -0.05
N ALA A 81 4.51 37.36 0.27
CA ALA A 81 5.50 37.28 1.35
C ALA A 81 6.91 37.57 0.82
N CYS A 82 7.21 38.86 0.76
CA CYS A 82 8.59 39.34 0.78
C CYS A 82 9.23 38.97 2.14
N GLY A 83 9.91 37.83 2.20
CA GLY A 83 10.71 37.44 3.35
C GLY A 83 11.60 36.25 3.01
N ASN A 84 12.92 36.38 3.22
CA ASN A 84 13.89 35.31 3.05
C ASN A 84 13.78 34.27 4.18
N ASP A 85 12.59 33.70 4.40
CA ASP A 85 12.43 32.58 5.32
C ASP A 85 12.81 31.29 4.58
N GLU A 86 13.76 30.55 5.15
CA GLU A 86 14.18 29.26 4.63
C GLU A 86 12.97 28.32 4.56
N ILE A 87 12.64 27.82 3.37
CA ILE A 87 11.49 26.94 3.18
C ILE A 87 11.80 25.59 3.83
N VAL A 88 11.14 25.31 4.95
CA VAL A 88 11.26 24.03 5.63
C VAL A 88 9.99 23.20 5.40
N PHE A 89 10.08 22.19 4.53
CA PHE A 89 9.05 21.17 4.41
C PHE A 89 9.20 20.12 5.51
N THR A 90 8.09 19.76 6.15
CA THR A 90 8.04 18.74 7.19
C THR A 90 7.60 17.38 6.63
N GLU A 91 7.81 16.32 7.41
CA GLU A 91 7.28 14.99 7.10
C GLU A 91 5.74 14.99 6.97
N ALA A 92 5.05 15.83 7.76
CA ALA A 92 3.60 15.96 7.71
C ALA A 92 3.13 16.58 6.38
N ASP A 93 3.86 17.56 5.85
CA ASP A 93 3.57 18.18 4.55
C ASP A 93 3.68 17.14 3.43
N MET A 94 4.78 16.38 3.44
CA MET A 94 5.01 15.31 2.47
C MET A 94 3.95 14.21 2.56
N SER A 95 3.55 13.81 3.77
CA SER A 95 2.49 12.83 3.99
C SER A 95 1.14 13.33 3.48
N SER A 96 0.84 14.61 3.69
CA SER A 96 -0.40 15.24 3.21
C SER A 96 -0.43 15.32 1.68
N ALA A 97 0.70 15.68 1.05
CA ALA A 97 0.83 15.70 -0.39
C ALA A 97 0.71 14.31 -1.02
N LEU A 98 1.33 13.29 -0.42
CA LEU A 98 1.16 11.89 -0.84
C LEU A 98 -0.30 11.46 -0.77
N LYS A 99 -1.01 11.82 0.31
CA LYS A 99 -2.44 11.51 0.46
C LYS A 99 -3.28 12.21 -0.61
N ALA A 100 -2.98 13.47 -0.92
CA ALA A 100 -3.69 14.25 -1.95
C ALA A 100 -3.57 13.65 -3.36
N ILE A 101 -2.43 13.04 -3.69
CA ILE A 101 -2.23 12.36 -4.99
C ILE A 101 -2.62 10.88 -4.97
N GLY A 102 -3.18 10.37 -3.87
CA GLY A 102 -3.60 8.97 -3.73
C GLY A 102 -2.47 7.96 -3.42
N CYS A 103 -1.26 8.42 -3.10
CA CYS A 103 -0.12 7.56 -2.76
C CYS A 103 0.18 7.49 -1.24
N GLY A 104 -0.55 8.25 -0.42
CA GLY A 104 -0.37 8.35 1.04
C GLY A 104 -1.22 7.37 1.84
N GLY A 105 -1.32 6.12 1.39
CA GLY A 105 -2.03 5.07 2.13
C GLY A 105 -1.38 4.74 3.47
N PRO A 106 -2.06 3.99 4.35
CA PRO A 106 -1.55 3.67 5.69
C PRO A 106 -0.33 2.76 5.65
N GLU A 107 0.46 2.78 6.71
CA GLU A 107 1.69 2.00 6.83
C GLU A 107 1.37 0.57 7.28
N PRO A 108 1.78 -0.48 6.54
CA PRO A 108 1.60 -1.85 7.00
C PRO A 108 2.48 -2.14 8.22
N ASP A 109 1.94 -2.85 9.20
CA ASP A 109 2.73 -3.36 10.33
C ASP A 109 3.58 -4.58 9.91
N LEU A 110 3.11 -5.37 8.95
CA LEU A 110 3.74 -6.60 8.47
C LEU A 110 3.70 -6.68 6.94
N LEU A 111 4.87 -6.90 6.32
CA LEU A 111 5.03 -7.16 4.89
C LEU A 111 5.49 -8.60 4.66
N LEU A 112 4.64 -9.38 3.99
CA LEU A 112 4.96 -10.74 3.53
C LEU A 112 5.54 -10.67 2.12
N LEU A 113 6.85 -10.89 2.00
CA LEU A 113 7.57 -10.80 0.73
C LEU A 113 7.71 -12.17 0.08
N TYR A 114 7.12 -12.30 -1.11
CA TYR A 114 7.16 -13.51 -1.92
C TYR A 114 8.11 -13.35 -3.10
N GLY A 115 8.80 -14.43 -3.45
CA GLY A 115 9.71 -14.50 -4.60
C GLY A 115 11.18 -14.75 -4.21
N PRO A 116 12.06 -14.87 -5.23
CA PRO A 116 13.46 -15.24 -5.02
C PRO A 116 14.32 -14.09 -4.50
N ALA A 117 13.90 -12.83 -4.72
CA ALA A 117 14.67 -11.66 -4.35
C ALA A 117 14.34 -11.20 -2.92
N ARG A 118 15.38 -10.89 -2.14
CA ARG A 118 15.23 -10.28 -0.81
C ARG A 118 15.19 -8.75 -0.91
N CYS A 119 14.24 -8.22 -1.66
CA CYS A 119 14.03 -6.78 -1.77
C CYS A 119 12.54 -6.45 -1.93
N HIS A 120 12.14 -5.24 -1.56
CA HIS A 120 10.75 -4.79 -1.63
C HIS A 120 10.34 -4.33 -3.05
N LEU A 121 11.23 -4.48 -4.04
CA LEU A 121 11.01 -4.23 -5.48
C LEU A 121 10.32 -2.89 -5.82
N GLY A 122 10.51 -1.86 -5.00
CA GLY A 122 9.89 -0.55 -5.20
C GLY A 122 8.52 -0.38 -4.53
N PHE A 123 8.19 -1.22 -3.54
CA PHE A 123 7.10 -0.93 -2.60
C PHE A 123 7.29 0.49 -2.03
N PRO A 124 6.21 1.27 -1.79
CA PRO A 124 6.34 2.66 -1.36
C PRO A 124 7.18 2.82 -0.09
N ALA A 125 8.39 3.37 -0.23
CA ALA A 125 9.36 3.47 0.85
C ALA A 125 8.84 4.34 2.01
N TRP A 126 8.03 5.37 1.70
CA TRP A 126 7.38 6.22 2.71
C TRP A 126 6.49 5.43 3.67
N ARG A 127 5.95 4.27 3.23
CA ARG A 127 5.05 3.43 4.02
C ARG A 127 5.79 2.34 4.81
N LEU A 128 7.13 2.29 4.80
CA LEU A 128 7.91 1.19 5.40
C LEU A 128 8.61 1.53 6.72
N ARG A 129 8.30 2.67 7.36
CA ARG A 129 9.07 3.22 8.48
C ARG A 129 9.27 2.24 9.65
N TYR A 130 8.23 1.48 10.00
CA TYR A 130 8.26 0.49 11.09
C TYR A 130 7.64 -0.86 10.70
N THR A 131 7.64 -1.18 9.41
CA THR A 131 7.06 -2.43 8.91
C THR A 131 7.98 -3.62 9.21
N GLU A 132 7.46 -4.65 9.88
CA GLU A 132 8.14 -5.94 9.98
C GLU A 132 8.13 -6.65 8.61
N ILE A 133 9.30 -7.07 8.12
CA ILE A 133 9.40 -7.72 6.81
C ILE A 133 9.71 -9.21 6.99
N MET A 134 8.85 -10.07 6.43
CA MET A 134 9.04 -11.51 6.45
C MET A 134 9.14 -12.08 5.04
N HIS A 135 10.26 -12.74 4.76
CA HIS A 135 10.47 -13.44 3.50
C HIS A 135 9.78 -14.80 3.54
N MET A 136 8.83 -15.01 2.63
CA MET A 136 7.98 -16.20 2.57
C MET A 136 8.45 -17.23 1.54
N GLY A 137 9.36 -16.86 0.64
CA GLY A 137 9.81 -17.70 -0.46
C GLY A 137 8.87 -17.64 -1.68
N PRO A 138 8.95 -18.61 -2.61
CA PRO A 138 8.12 -18.65 -3.81
C PRO A 138 6.62 -18.78 -3.49
N LEU A 139 5.78 -17.98 -4.16
CA LEU A 139 4.33 -17.91 -3.89
C LEU A 139 3.60 -19.22 -4.23
N ASP A 140 4.04 -19.90 -5.28
CA ASP A 140 3.55 -21.21 -5.75
C ASP A 140 3.73 -22.34 -4.73
N SER A 141 4.72 -22.23 -3.84
CA SER A 141 4.98 -23.20 -2.78
C SER A 141 4.27 -22.88 -1.45
N MET A 142 3.49 -21.80 -1.40
CA MET A 142 2.98 -21.23 -0.16
C MET A 142 1.82 -22.06 0.44
N LYS A 143 1.93 -22.37 1.74
CA LYS A 143 0.91 -23.12 2.50
C LYS A 143 0.30 -22.23 3.57
N TYR A 144 -0.97 -22.50 3.92
CA TYR A 144 -1.67 -21.81 5.02
C TYR A 144 -0.86 -21.80 6.33
N GLY A 145 -0.25 -22.95 6.69
CA GLY A 145 0.57 -23.06 7.89
C GLY A 145 1.78 -22.11 7.90
N ALA A 146 2.34 -21.75 6.74
CA ALA A 146 3.41 -20.77 6.66
C ALA A 146 2.92 -19.34 6.92
N ILE A 147 1.71 -18.98 6.49
CA ILE A 147 1.07 -17.68 6.82
C ILE A 147 0.81 -17.60 8.33
N VAL A 148 0.18 -18.63 8.90
CA VAL A 148 -0.09 -18.69 10.35
C VAL A 148 1.20 -18.57 11.16
N LYS A 149 2.27 -19.25 10.72
CA LYS A 149 3.59 -19.13 11.35
C LYS A 149 4.16 -17.71 11.25
N ALA A 150 3.99 -17.03 10.12
CA ALA A 150 4.41 -15.63 9.97
C ALA A 150 3.66 -14.71 10.95
N PHE A 151 2.34 -14.85 11.06
CA PHE A 151 1.54 -14.08 12.02
C PHE A 151 1.90 -14.38 13.47
N TYR A 152 2.12 -15.65 13.82
CA TYR A 152 2.58 -16.02 15.15
C TYR A 152 3.98 -15.48 15.48
N ASN A 153 4.88 -15.45 14.50
CA ASN A 153 6.19 -14.85 14.67
C ASN A 153 6.08 -13.33 14.84
N PHE A 154 5.19 -12.69 14.07
CA PHE A 154 4.93 -11.26 14.14
C PHE A 154 4.32 -10.86 15.49
N SER A 155 3.37 -11.64 16.02
CA SER A 155 2.75 -11.37 17.32
C SER A 155 3.72 -11.45 18.51
N LYS A 156 4.92 -12.01 18.30
CA LYS A 156 5.99 -12.06 19.30
C LYS A 156 7.03 -10.94 19.14
N LYS A 157 6.93 -10.13 18.08
CA LYS A 157 7.84 -9.01 17.87
C LYS A 157 7.50 -7.89 18.83
N TYR A 158 8.55 -7.23 19.30
CA TYR A 158 8.46 -6.05 20.12
C TYR A 158 9.19 -4.93 19.41
N GLN A 159 8.49 -3.82 19.15
CA GLN A 159 9.03 -2.66 18.46
C GLN A 159 9.36 -1.58 19.48
N ASN A 160 10.65 -1.26 19.60
CA ASN A 160 11.14 -0.26 20.56
C ASN A 160 10.92 1.18 20.08
N PHE A 161 10.65 1.38 18.78
CA PHE A 161 10.53 2.70 18.15
C PHE A 161 11.68 3.67 18.50
N GLY A 162 12.88 3.12 18.70
CA GLY A 162 14.07 3.89 19.07
C GLY A 162 14.16 4.32 20.55
N LYS A 163 13.36 3.75 21.44
CA LYS A 163 13.43 3.95 22.90
C LYS A 163 14.19 2.84 23.61
#